data_AF-A0A1Y4H7A5-F1
#
_entry.id   AF-A0A1Y4H7A5-F1
#
_cell.length_a   1.000
_cell.length_b   1.000
_cell.length_c   1.000
_cell.angle_alpha   90.00
_cell.angle_beta   90.00
_cell.angle_gamma   90.00
#
_symmetry.space_group_name_H-M   'P 1'
#
loop_
_entity.id
_entity.type
_entity.pdbx_description
1 polymer ?
#
loop_
_entity_poly.entity_id
_entity_poly.type
_entity_poly.pdbx_seq_one_letter_code
_entity_poly.pdbx_strand_id
1 'polypeptide(L)'
;MFCMKCGADLGANPPPFCPQCGAAQDVTAVELPMKWFKFVIYVQLFASAVVNLYNAFSYLSGMFAESLAAGMLTAQELYAYMPGLGALLTVLGILHIGAAVFSIVVRQWLAHHQWRGVLGLYAVYAIQIVINVITMVGLLILNASAQAAVALLPGVITVVVMIILNKIYFDKRRSLFR
;
A
#
# COMPACT_ATOMS: atom_id res chain seq x y z
N MET A 1 -2.98 36.23 0.86
CA MET A 1 -3.25 36.20 -0.60
C MET A 1 -3.59 37.62 -1.01
N PHE A 2 -3.21 38.07 -2.21
CA PHE A 2 -3.45 39.45 -2.66
C PHE A 2 -4.58 39.55 -3.67
N CYS A 3 -5.35 40.63 -3.64
CA CYS A 3 -6.35 40.94 -4.64
C CYS A 3 -5.68 41.27 -5.99
N MET A 4 -5.99 40.52 -7.05
CA MET A 4 -5.40 40.76 -8.38
C MET A 4 -5.83 42.09 -9.03
N LYS A 5 -6.92 42.72 -8.55
CA LYS A 5 -7.44 43.97 -9.12
C LYS A 5 -6.89 45.23 -8.44
N CYS A 6 -6.73 45.20 -7.11
CA CYS A 6 -6.32 46.38 -6.33
C CYS A 6 -5.07 46.16 -5.46
N GLY A 7 -4.49 44.96 -5.45
CA GLY A 7 -3.28 44.65 -4.67
C GLY A 7 -3.48 44.55 -3.15
N ALA A 8 -4.71 44.66 -2.64
CA ALA A 8 -4.97 44.55 -1.19
C ALA A 8 -4.61 43.16 -0.65
N ASP A 9 -3.98 43.08 0.52
CA ASP A 9 -3.75 41.82 1.23
C ASP A 9 -5.04 41.33 1.88
N LEU A 10 -5.39 40.08 1.64
CA LEU A 10 -6.62 39.42 2.10
C LEU A 10 -6.35 38.32 3.12
N GLY A 11 -5.10 38.14 3.54
CA GLY A 11 -4.74 37.13 4.54
C GLY A 11 -4.84 35.68 4.03
N ALA A 12 -4.95 34.73 4.96
CA ALA A 12 -4.94 33.29 4.68
C ALA A 12 -6.29 32.72 4.21
N ASN A 13 -7.40 33.37 4.58
CA ASN A 13 -8.77 32.98 4.22
C ASN A 13 -9.50 34.18 3.59
N PRO A 14 -9.25 34.47 2.30
CA PRO A 14 -9.85 35.62 1.65
C PRO A 14 -11.38 35.45 1.50
N PRO A 15 -12.18 36.48 1.79
CA PRO A 15 -13.62 36.46 1.58
C PRO A 15 -13.97 36.37 0.07
N PRO A 16 -15.18 35.87 -0.30
CA PRO A 16 -15.64 35.75 -1.70
C PRO A 16 -15.58 37.05 -2.52
N PHE A 17 -15.62 38.19 -1.85
CA PHE A 17 -15.50 39.50 -2.44
C PHE A 17 -14.44 40.29 -1.70
N CYS A 18 -13.58 40.99 -2.44
CA CYS A 18 -12.57 41.87 -1.86
C CYS A 18 -13.26 43.04 -1.11
N PRO A 19 -13.00 43.25 0.20
CA PRO A 19 -13.64 44.32 0.97
C PRO A 19 -13.20 45.73 0.53
N GLN A 20 -12.08 45.85 -0.20
CA GLN A 20 -11.54 47.13 -0.67
C GLN A 20 -12.11 47.57 -2.02
N CYS A 21 -12.32 46.64 -2.97
CA CYS A 21 -12.71 46.99 -4.34
C CYS A 21 -13.95 46.26 -4.87
N GLY A 22 -14.59 45.42 -4.04
CA GLY A 22 -15.77 44.65 -4.42
C GLY A 22 -15.54 43.60 -5.51
N ALA A 23 -14.30 43.39 -5.96
CA ALA A 23 -14.00 42.38 -6.95
C ALA A 23 -14.30 40.98 -6.39
N ALA A 24 -15.03 40.18 -7.17
CA ALA A 24 -15.17 38.76 -6.89
C ALA A 24 -13.77 38.14 -6.81
N GLN A 25 -13.47 37.57 -5.67
CA GLN A 25 -12.32 36.69 -5.52
C GLN A 25 -12.76 35.34 -6.07
N ASP A 26 -11.93 34.76 -6.93
CA ASP A 26 -12.09 33.36 -7.29
C ASP A 26 -11.66 32.54 -6.06
N VAL A 27 -12.55 32.47 -5.06
CA VAL A 27 -12.45 31.58 -3.91
C VAL A 27 -12.89 30.18 -4.34
N THR A 28 -12.59 29.82 -5.59
CA THR A 28 -12.48 28.43 -6.00
C THR A 28 -11.54 27.81 -5.00
N ALA A 29 -12.13 27.03 -4.09
CA ALA A 29 -11.42 26.22 -3.12
C ALA A 29 -10.17 25.69 -3.80
N VAL A 30 -8.99 26.10 -3.32
CA VAL A 30 -7.71 25.71 -3.89
C VAL A 30 -7.82 24.24 -4.23
N GLU A 31 -7.93 23.91 -5.53
CA GLU A 31 -8.14 22.54 -5.95
C GLU A 31 -6.89 21.79 -5.55
N LEU A 32 -6.92 21.16 -4.37
CA LEU A 32 -5.78 20.43 -3.83
C LEU A 32 -5.44 19.36 -4.85
N PRO A 33 -4.28 19.43 -5.52
CA PRO A 33 -4.01 18.52 -6.62
C PRO A 33 -3.98 17.08 -6.07
N MET A 34 -4.87 16.25 -6.60
CA MET A 34 -5.10 14.86 -6.19
C MET A 34 -4.27 13.86 -7.02
N LYS A 35 -3.15 14.29 -7.59
CA LYS A 35 -2.30 13.45 -8.47
C LYS A 35 -1.80 12.20 -7.75
N TRP A 36 -1.31 12.33 -6.52
CA TRP A 36 -0.88 11.20 -5.70
C TRP A 36 -2.04 10.24 -5.37
N PHE A 37 -3.20 10.79 -4.96
CA PHE A 37 -4.40 9.99 -4.74
C PHE A 37 -4.80 9.20 -6.00
N LYS A 38 -4.79 9.82 -7.17
CA LYS A 38 -5.02 9.13 -8.46
C LYS A 38 -4.01 8.01 -8.68
N PHE A 39 -2.72 8.25 -8.42
CA PHE A 39 -1.70 7.19 -8.49
C PHE A 39 -2.00 6.02 -7.54
N VAL A 40 -2.40 6.31 -6.29
CA VAL A 40 -2.72 5.27 -5.30
C VAL A 40 -3.87 4.36 -5.79
N ILE A 41 -4.96 4.95 -6.28
CA ILE A 41 -6.16 4.20 -6.67
C ILE A 41 -6.03 3.53 -8.05
N TYR A 42 -5.30 4.12 -8.99
CA TYR A 42 -5.20 3.61 -10.36
C TYR A 42 -3.98 2.71 -10.59
N VAL A 43 -2.93 2.86 -9.80
CA VAL A 43 -1.67 2.12 -10.02
C VAL A 43 -1.31 1.31 -8.79
N GLN A 44 -1.10 1.94 -7.64
CA GLN A 44 -0.47 1.29 -6.50
C GLN A 44 -1.31 0.13 -5.92
N LEU A 45 -2.62 0.29 -5.76
CA LEU A 45 -3.48 -0.77 -5.23
C LEU A 45 -3.64 -1.94 -6.21
N PHE A 46 -3.67 -1.66 -7.51
CA PHE A 46 -3.67 -2.71 -8.53
C PHE A 46 -2.35 -3.45 -8.61
N ALA A 47 -1.23 -2.72 -8.63
CA ALA A 47 0.11 -3.31 -8.60
C ALA A 47 0.29 -4.18 -7.34
N SER A 48 -0.20 -3.72 -6.19
CA SER A 48 -0.22 -4.53 -4.97
C SER A 48 -1.05 -5.80 -5.13
N ALA A 49 -2.24 -5.73 -5.72
CA ALA A 49 -3.05 -6.93 -5.98
C ALA A 49 -2.34 -7.92 -6.92
N VAL A 50 -1.72 -7.44 -8.00
CA VAL A 50 -0.97 -8.29 -8.96
C VAL A 50 0.23 -8.95 -8.29
N VAL A 51 1.03 -8.20 -7.54
CA VAL A 51 2.19 -8.75 -6.81
C VAL A 51 1.74 -9.79 -5.79
N ASN A 52 0.63 -9.54 -5.08
CA ASN A 52 0.08 -10.52 -4.15
C ASN A 52 -0.38 -11.81 -4.86
N LEU A 53 -1.07 -11.71 -5.99
CA LEU A 53 -1.46 -12.89 -6.76
C LEU A 53 -0.27 -13.66 -7.31
N TYR A 54 0.77 -12.96 -7.76
CA TYR A 54 2.02 -13.59 -8.18
C TYR A 54 2.68 -14.37 -7.04
N ASN A 55 2.77 -13.77 -5.85
CA ASN A 55 3.32 -14.44 -4.66
C ASN A 55 2.46 -15.63 -4.25
N ALA A 56 1.13 -15.50 -4.28
CA ALA A 56 0.22 -16.59 -3.98
C ALA A 56 0.42 -17.78 -4.93
N PHE A 57 0.50 -17.49 -6.24
CA PHE A 57 0.80 -18.50 -7.24
C PHE A 57 2.16 -19.15 -6.98
N SER A 58 3.19 -18.35 -6.70
CA SER A 58 4.55 -18.83 -6.41
C SER A 58 4.62 -19.77 -5.20
N TYR A 59 3.87 -19.47 -4.14
CA TYR A 59 3.83 -20.30 -2.94
C TYR A 59 3.00 -21.56 -3.12
N LEU A 60 1.83 -21.48 -3.76
CA LEU A 60 0.91 -22.61 -3.91
C LEU A 60 1.38 -23.61 -4.99
N SER A 61 2.06 -23.13 -6.03
CA SER A 61 2.64 -23.99 -7.07
C SER A 61 3.94 -24.68 -6.64
N GLY A 62 4.56 -24.24 -5.54
CA GLY A 62 5.89 -24.70 -5.12
C GLY A 62 7.06 -24.00 -5.83
N MET A 63 6.80 -23.07 -6.76
CA MET A 63 7.84 -22.30 -7.45
C MET A 63 8.79 -21.60 -6.48
N PHE A 64 8.27 -21.06 -5.38
CA PHE A 64 9.11 -20.46 -4.34
C PHE A 64 9.98 -21.51 -3.63
N ALA A 65 9.43 -22.68 -3.30
CA ALA A 65 10.18 -23.76 -2.66
C ALA A 65 11.36 -24.22 -3.54
N GLU A 66 11.13 -24.39 -4.83
CA GLU A 66 12.19 -24.72 -5.79
C GLU A 66 13.24 -23.61 -5.89
N SER A 67 12.81 -22.35 -5.83
CA SER A 67 13.73 -21.21 -5.83
C SER A 67 14.64 -21.18 -4.59
N LEU A 68 14.15 -21.64 -3.42
CA LEU A 68 14.99 -21.76 -2.21
C LEU A 68 16.12 -22.78 -2.40
N ALA A 69 15.82 -23.87 -3.10
CA ALA A 69 16.81 -24.90 -3.43
C ALA A 69 17.64 -24.56 -4.68
N ALA A 70 17.54 -23.33 -5.21
CA ALA A 70 18.15 -22.93 -6.48
C ALA A 70 17.86 -23.90 -7.64
N GLY A 71 16.67 -24.53 -7.63
CA GLY A 71 16.25 -25.52 -8.62
C GLY A 71 16.92 -26.90 -8.51
N MET A 72 17.72 -27.16 -7.46
CA MET A 72 18.38 -28.47 -7.27
C MET A 72 17.42 -29.55 -6.74
N LEU A 73 16.36 -29.13 -6.06
CA LEU A 73 15.32 -30.00 -5.50
C LEU A 73 13.96 -29.54 -6.01
N THR A 74 13.11 -30.51 -6.32
CA THR A 74 11.68 -30.25 -6.56
C THR A 74 10.99 -29.83 -5.27
N ALA A 75 9.85 -29.14 -5.39
CA ALA A 75 9.08 -28.75 -4.21
C ALA A 75 8.71 -29.95 -3.32
N GLN A 76 8.36 -31.09 -3.92
CA GLN A 76 7.98 -32.31 -3.20
C GLN A 76 9.14 -32.90 -2.38
N GLU A 77 10.35 -32.93 -2.96
CA GLU A 77 11.54 -33.38 -2.24
C GLU A 77 11.86 -32.43 -1.08
N LEU A 78 11.78 -31.12 -1.30
CA LEU A 78 12.03 -30.15 -0.23
C LEU A 78 11.01 -30.28 0.91
N TYR A 79 9.75 -30.54 0.59
CA TYR A 79 8.72 -30.78 1.62
C TYR A 79 8.93 -32.11 2.36
N ALA A 80 9.53 -33.12 1.73
CA ALA A 80 9.89 -34.36 2.43
C ALA A 80 11.01 -34.11 3.46
N TYR A 81 12.00 -33.27 3.12
CA TYR A 81 13.06 -32.88 4.04
C TYR A 81 12.58 -31.89 5.11
N MET A 82 11.67 -30.99 4.77
CA MET A 82 11.15 -29.92 5.63
C MET A 82 9.61 -29.91 5.61
N PRO A 83 8.96 -30.83 6.33
CA PRO A 83 7.50 -31.01 6.24
C PRO A 83 6.70 -29.77 6.65
N GLY A 84 7.25 -28.94 7.55
CA GLY A 84 6.62 -27.67 7.97
C GLY A 84 6.59 -26.60 6.86
N LEU A 85 7.45 -26.70 5.84
CA LEU A 85 7.57 -25.68 4.81
C LEU A 85 6.34 -25.65 3.89
N GLY A 86 5.85 -26.82 3.47
CA GLY A 86 4.66 -26.90 2.61
C GLY A 86 3.42 -26.29 3.27
N ALA A 87 3.23 -26.54 4.57
CA ALA A 87 2.15 -25.95 5.35
C ALA A 87 2.29 -24.42 5.45
N LEU A 88 3.50 -23.92 5.76
CA LEU A 88 3.79 -22.49 5.82
C LEU A 88 3.47 -21.80 4.49
N LEU A 89 3.98 -22.33 3.37
CA LEU A 89 3.78 -21.74 2.04
C LEU A 89 2.31 -21.76 1.62
N THR A 90 1.57 -22.83 1.96
CA THR A 90 0.12 -22.90 1.69
C THR A 90 -0.63 -21.79 2.42
N VAL A 91 -0.35 -21.59 3.72
CA VAL A 91 -0.96 -20.52 4.50
C VAL A 91 -0.59 -19.15 3.93
N LEU A 92 0.68 -18.92 3.61
CA LEU A 92 1.13 -17.66 3.01
C LEU A 92 0.46 -17.39 1.65
N GLY A 93 0.24 -18.43 0.85
CA GLY A 93 -0.47 -18.32 -0.43
C GLY A 93 -1.91 -17.83 -0.25
N ILE A 94 -2.64 -18.42 0.71
CA ILE A 94 -4.01 -18.00 1.05
C ILE A 94 -4.04 -16.56 1.57
N LEU A 95 -3.09 -16.18 2.43
CA LEU A 95 -2.99 -14.82 2.95
C LEU A 95 -2.75 -13.79 1.84
N HIS A 96 -1.91 -14.11 0.86
CA HIS A 96 -1.68 -13.25 -0.30
C HIS A 96 -2.92 -13.12 -1.21
N ILE A 97 -3.70 -14.19 -1.41
CA ILE A 97 -4.99 -14.10 -2.11
C ILE A 97 -5.93 -13.14 -1.36
N GLY A 98 -6.03 -13.28 -0.03
CA GLY A 98 -6.82 -12.38 0.80
C GLY A 98 -6.36 -10.92 0.70
N ALA A 99 -5.04 -10.67 0.74
CA ALA A 99 -4.46 -9.33 0.60
C ALA A 99 -4.72 -8.72 -0.79
N ALA A 100 -4.70 -9.53 -1.86
CA ALA A 100 -5.02 -9.10 -3.20
C ALA A 100 -6.49 -8.65 -3.31
N VAL A 101 -7.42 -9.46 -2.81
CA VAL A 101 -8.85 -9.12 -2.79
C VAL A 101 -9.08 -7.86 -1.94
N PHE A 102 -8.48 -7.78 -0.77
CA PHE A 102 -8.61 -6.63 0.12
C PHE A 102 -8.09 -5.34 -0.52
N SER A 103 -6.99 -5.40 -1.28
CA SER A 103 -6.46 -4.24 -2.02
C SER A 103 -7.48 -3.68 -3.02
N ILE A 104 -8.25 -4.54 -3.69
CA ILE A 104 -9.31 -4.12 -4.62
C ILE A 104 -10.52 -3.53 -3.86
N VAL A 105 -10.90 -4.11 -2.72
CA VAL A 105 -11.98 -3.56 -1.87
C VAL A 105 -11.61 -2.17 -1.36
N VAL A 106 -10.39 -1.99 -0.85
CA VAL A 106 -9.88 -0.69 -0.37
C VAL A 106 -9.87 0.34 -1.49
N ARG A 107 -9.50 -0.07 -2.71
CA ARG A 107 -9.61 0.80 -3.89
C ARG A 107 -11.04 1.29 -4.09
N GLN A 108 -12.03 0.42 -4.00
CA GLN A 108 -13.44 0.81 -4.15
C GLN A 108 -13.84 1.81 -3.07
N TRP A 109 -13.45 1.61 -1.81
CA TRP A 109 -13.73 2.60 -0.74
C TRP A 109 -13.06 3.95 -0.99
N LEU A 110 -11.80 3.94 -1.44
CA LEU A 110 -11.08 5.18 -1.78
C LEU A 110 -11.72 5.88 -2.98
N ALA A 111 -12.15 5.16 -4.01
CA ALA A 111 -12.84 5.76 -5.17
C ALA A 111 -14.12 6.50 -4.76
N HIS A 112 -14.81 6.04 -3.72
CA HIS A 112 -15.98 6.70 -3.13
C HIS A 112 -15.61 7.77 -2.09
N HIS A 113 -14.33 8.14 -1.96
CA HIS A 113 -13.81 9.16 -1.03
C HIS A 113 -14.21 8.90 0.44
N GLN A 114 -14.31 7.63 0.83
CA GLN A 114 -14.63 7.25 2.20
C GLN A 114 -13.38 7.25 3.06
N TRP A 115 -13.45 7.81 4.28
CA TRP A 115 -12.32 7.77 5.23
C TRP A 115 -11.94 6.33 5.60
N ARG A 116 -12.91 5.41 5.58
CA ARG A 116 -12.68 3.96 5.74
C ARG A 116 -11.72 3.40 4.67
N GLY A 117 -11.68 3.99 3.48
CA GLY A 117 -10.70 3.65 2.44
C GLY A 117 -9.27 4.05 2.81
N VAL A 118 -9.08 5.20 3.46
CA VAL A 118 -7.76 5.64 3.96
C VAL A 118 -7.28 4.71 5.08
N LEU A 119 -8.17 4.35 6.01
CA LEU A 119 -7.87 3.34 7.04
C LEU A 119 -7.56 1.97 6.41
N GLY A 120 -8.33 1.57 5.40
CA GLY A 120 -8.10 0.35 4.62
C GLY A 120 -6.73 0.33 3.92
N LEU A 121 -6.27 1.48 3.41
CA LEU A 121 -4.94 1.60 2.80
C LEU A 121 -3.83 1.30 3.82
N TYR A 122 -3.93 1.84 5.03
CA TYR A 122 -2.99 1.51 6.10
C TYR A 122 -3.08 0.05 6.52
N ALA A 123 -4.28 -0.54 6.49
CA ALA A 123 -4.45 -1.97 6.74
C ALA A 123 -3.78 -2.83 5.66
N VAL A 124 -3.84 -2.47 4.36
CA VAL A 124 -3.09 -3.15 3.28
C VAL A 124 -1.59 -3.15 3.57
N TYR A 125 -1.05 -2.01 4.00
CA TYR A 125 0.37 -1.91 4.38
C TYR A 125 0.71 -2.75 5.61
N ALA A 126 -0.11 -2.68 6.66
CA ALA A 126 0.09 -3.48 7.87
C ALA A 126 0.05 -4.98 7.58
N ILE A 127 -0.91 -5.43 6.76
CA ILE A 127 -1.02 -6.82 6.31
C ILE A 127 0.25 -7.27 5.60
N GLN A 128 0.82 -6.45 4.70
CA GLN A 128 2.09 -6.83 4.05
C GLN A 128 3.27 -6.89 4.99
N ILE A 129 3.35 -6.01 5.99
CA ILE A 129 4.39 -6.11 7.02
C ILE A 129 4.24 -7.45 7.77
N VAL A 130 3.02 -7.78 8.20
CA VAL A 130 2.74 -9.03 8.92
C VAL A 130 3.10 -10.25 8.08
N ILE A 131 2.67 -10.30 6.81
CA ILE A 131 2.97 -11.40 5.89
C ILE A 131 4.49 -11.55 5.68
N ASN A 132 5.21 -10.45 5.47
CA ASN A 132 6.67 -10.49 5.34
C ASN A 132 7.34 -11.01 6.62
N VAL A 133 6.91 -10.53 7.79
CA VAL A 133 7.46 -10.99 9.08
C VAL A 133 7.19 -12.47 9.32
N ILE A 134 5.96 -12.94 9.06
CA ILE A 134 5.62 -14.38 9.15
C ILE A 134 6.50 -15.20 8.22
N THR A 135 6.71 -14.73 6.99
CA THR A 135 7.58 -15.41 6.01
C THR A 135 9.01 -15.46 6.51
N MET A 136 9.58 -14.34 6.96
CA MET A 136 10.95 -14.28 7.49
C MET A 136 11.14 -15.22 8.69
N VAL A 137 10.26 -15.12 9.68
CA VAL A 137 10.34 -15.92 10.90
C VAL A 137 10.14 -17.40 10.59
N GLY A 138 9.17 -17.74 9.74
CA GLY A 138 8.90 -19.12 9.32
C GLY A 138 10.09 -19.75 8.60
N LEU A 139 10.73 -19.01 7.68
CA LEU A 139 11.93 -19.47 6.99
C LEU A 139 13.12 -19.70 7.93
N LEU A 140 13.27 -18.86 8.95
CA LEU A 140 14.34 -18.99 9.95
C LEU A 140 14.09 -20.16 10.90
N ILE A 141 12.86 -20.31 11.44
CA ILE A 141 12.50 -21.41 12.36
C ILE A 141 12.66 -22.77 11.66
N LEU A 142 12.30 -22.86 10.38
CA LEU A 142 12.43 -24.09 9.60
C LEU A 142 13.85 -24.31 9.06
N ASN A 143 14.80 -23.42 9.33
CA ASN A 143 16.15 -23.42 8.75
C ASN A 143 16.15 -23.53 7.21
N ALA A 144 15.13 -22.98 6.56
CA ALA A 144 14.93 -23.13 5.12
C ALA A 144 15.89 -22.22 4.32
N SER A 145 16.00 -20.93 4.69
CA SER A 145 16.99 -20.02 4.11
C SER A 145 17.05 -18.67 4.85
N ALA A 146 18.17 -18.41 5.53
CA ALA A 146 18.42 -17.10 6.14
C ALA A 146 18.56 -15.98 5.09
N GLN A 147 19.17 -16.28 3.94
CA GLN A 147 19.31 -15.32 2.84
C GLN A 147 17.95 -14.89 2.28
N ALA A 148 17.02 -15.84 2.09
CA ALA A 148 15.68 -15.53 1.61
C ALA A 148 14.88 -14.71 2.63
N ALA A 149 15.05 -14.97 3.94
CA ALA A 149 14.46 -14.15 4.98
C ALA A 149 14.99 -12.70 4.94
N VAL A 150 16.31 -12.50 4.82
CA VAL A 150 16.93 -11.17 4.72
C VAL A 150 16.49 -10.43 3.45
N ALA A 151 16.26 -11.14 2.35
CA ALA A 151 15.81 -10.56 1.08
C ALA A 151 14.42 -9.90 1.14
N LEU A 152 13.64 -10.14 2.20
CA LEU A 152 12.33 -9.51 2.41
C LEU A 152 12.41 -8.12 3.07
N LEU A 153 13.55 -7.77 3.68
CA LEU A 153 13.74 -6.48 4.37
C LEU A 153 13.47 -5.24 3.47
N PRO A 154 13.91 -5.18 2.20
CA PRO A 154 13.60 -4.04 1.33
C PRO A 154 12.10 -3.82 1.13
N GLY A 155 11.31 -4.91 1.11
CA GLY A 155 9.86 -4.84 1.02
C GLY A 155 9.24 -4.20 2.26
N VAL A 156 9.70 -4.58 3.45
CA VAL A 156 9.25 -3.98 4.73
C VAL A 156 9.58 -2.49 4.77
N ILE A 157 10.81 -2.11 4.41
CA ILE A 157 11.25 -0.70 4.37
C ILE A 157 10.37 0.11 3.41
N THR A 158 10.09 -0.43 2.22
CA THR A 158 9.23 0.22 1.23
C THR A 158 7.84 0.49 1.78
N VAL A 159 7.24 -0.49 2.48
CA VAL A 159 5.91 -0.35 3.07
C VAL A 159 5.91 0.70 4.19
N VAL A 160 6.95 0.73 5.04
CA VAL A 160 7.09 1.76 6.10
C VAL A 160 7.18 3.16 5.49
N VAL A 161 7.98 3.34 4.45
CA VAL A 161 8.07 4.62 3.72
C VAL A 161 6.71 5.01 3.14
N MET A 162 6.00 4.07 2.53
CA MET A 162 4.66 4.33 1.98
C MET A 162 3.64 4.72 3.06
N ILE A 163 3.70 4.14 4.27
CA ILE A 163 2.86 4.55 5.38
C ILE A 163 3.12 6.02 5.74
N ILE A 164 4.39 6.41 5.88
CA ILE A 164 4.77 7.79 6.26
C ILE A 164 4.31 8.79 5.20
N LEU A 165 4.60 8.51 3.92
CA LEU A 165 4.23 9.39 2.80
C LEU A 165 2.71 9.56 2.71
N ASN A 166 1.95 8.48 2.81
CA ASN A 166 0.49 8.54 2.77
C ASN A 166 -0.08 9.23 3.99
N LYS A 167 0.49 9.03 5.18
CA LYS A 167 0.07 9.75 6.39
C LYS A 167 0.18 11.26 6.21
N ILE A 168 1.35 11.73 5.79
CA ILE A 168 1.57 13.17 5.52
C ILE A 168 0.61 13.68 4.44
N TYR A 169 0.35 12.88 3.41
CA TYR A 169 -0.52 13.26 2.30
C TYR A 169 -2.00 13.37 2.69
N PHE A 170 -2.55 12.35 3.37
CA PHE A 170 -3.97 12.26 3.72
C PHE A 170 -4.32 13.14 4.92
N ASP A 171 -3.40 13.35 5.87
CA ASP A 171 -3.64 14.28 6.98
C ASP A 171 -3.88 15.71 6.46
N LYS A 172 -3.13 16.15 5.44
CA LYS A 172 -3.32 17.45 4.75
C LYS A 172 -4.62 17.56 3.95
N ARG A 173 -5.27 16.44 3.64
CA ARG A 173 -6.46 16.36 2.75
C ARG A 173 -7.65 15.72 3.44
N ARG A 174 -7.62 15.62 4.77
CA ARG A 174 -8.65 14.93 5.56
C ARG A 174 -10.05 15.47 5.31
N SER A 175 -10.19 16.77 5.07
CA SER A 175 -11.47 17.43 4.75
C SER A 175 -12.12 16.97 3.43
N LEU A 176 -11.37 16.30 2.54
CA LEU A 176 -11.88 15.80 1.27
C LEU A 176 -12.57 14.43 1.39
N PHE A 177 -12.44 13.77 2.54
CA PHE A 177 -12.97 12.43 2.78
C PHE A 177 -14.13 12.50 3.77
N ARG A 178 -15.19 11.76 3.48
CA ARG A 178 -16.38 11.64 4.35
C ARG A 178 -16.32 10.40 5.23
#